data_AF-A0A0S2DEC6-F1
#
_entry.id   AF-A0A0S2DEC6-F1
#
_cell.length_a   1.000
_cell.length_b   1.000
_cell.length_c   1.000
_cell.angle_alpha   90.00
_cell.angle_beta   90.00
_cell.angle_gamma   90.00
#
_symmetry.space_group_name_H-M   'P 1'
#
loop_
_entity.id
_entity.type
_entity.pdbx_description
1 polymer ?
#
loop_
_entity_poly.entity_id
_entity_poly.type
_entity_poly.pdbx_seq_one_letter_code
_entity_poly.pdbx_strand_id
1 'polypeptide(L)'
;MNACLRIAVLSLSVLGLAACAGTQSKSAYVEPAAVGAPQSAPLTRDEIYVAQVERIARRRGIGLVWVNPPPKRGAAVAQATH
;
A
#
# COMPACT_ATOMS: atom_id res chain seq x y z
N MET A 1 44.39 0.35 16.39
CA MET A 1 43.23 -0.03 15.57
C MET A 1 43.56 0.25 14.12
N ASN A 2 43.60 -0.79 13.29
CA ASN A 2 44.30 -0.78 12.01
C ASN A 2 43.40 -0.08 10.98
N ALA A 3 43.87 0.99 10.34
CA ALA A 3 43.06 1.81 9.43
C ALA A 3 42.42 0.98 8.29
N CYS A 4 43.16 -0.01 7.78
CA CYS A 4 42.66 -0.93 6.76
C CYS A 4 41.44 -1.75 7.23
N LEU A 5 41.41 -2.17 8.50
CA LEU A 5 40.30 -2.94 9.06
C LEU A 5 39.03 -2.08 9.16
N ARG A 6 39.17 -0.80 9.55
CA ARG A 6 38.04 0.14 9.64
C ARG A 6 37.43 0.41 8.26
N ILE A 7 38.27 0.56 7.24
CA ILE A 7 37.81 0.79 5.85
C ILE A 7 37.03 -0.43 5.33
N ALA A 8 37.53 -1.65 5.60
CA ALA A 8 36.86 -2.89 5.19
C ALA A 8 35.48 -3.07 5.86
N VAL A 9 35.35 -2.71 7.14
CA VAL A 9 34.06 -2.79 7.86
C VAL A 9 33.06 -1.76 7.31
N LEU A 10 33.51 -0.55 7.00
CA LEU A 10 32.67 0.50 6.45
C LEU A 10 32.18 0.17 5.03
N SER A 11 33.05 -0.37 4.17
CA SER A 11 32.66 -0.77 2.81
C SER A 11 31.64 -1.91 2.80
N LEU A 12 31.81 -2.92 3.67
CA LEU A 12 30.86 -4.02 3.80
C LEU A 12 29.46 -3.54 4.22
N SER A 13 29.40 -2.57 5.13
CA SER A 13 28.15 -2.00 5.64
C SER A 13 27.38 -1.24 4.57
N VAL A 14 28.07 -0.46 3.73
CA VAL A 14 27.46 0.30 2.62
C VAL A 14 26.91 -0.64 1.54
N LEU A 15 27.66 -1.70 1.21
CA LEU A 15 27.24 -2.69 0.22
C LEU A 15 26.00 -3.48 0.66
N GLY A 16 25.89 -3.81 1.96
CA GLY A 16 24.72 -4.51 2.52
C GLY A 16 23.42 -3.69 2.46
N LEU A 17 23.50 -2.36 2.62
CA LEU A 17 22.34 -1.47 2.57
C LEU A 17 21.78 -1.29 1.15
N ALA A 18 22.62 -1.35 0.12
CA ALA A 18 22.18 -1.22 -1.28
C ALA A 18 21.27 -2.38 -1.72
N ALA A 19 21.40 -3.56 -1.11
CA ALA A 19 20.56 -4.72 -1.40
C ALA A 19 19.10 -4.55 -0.94
N CYS A 20 18.82 -3.70 0.04
CA CYS A 20 17.45 -3.46 0.55
C CYS A 20 16.65 -2.45 -0.28
N ALA A 21 17.25 -1.76 -1.26
CA ALA A 21 16.57 -0.75 -2.07
C ALA A 21 16.04 -1.29 -3.42
N GLY A 22 16.29 -2.56 -3.75
CA GLY A 22 16.10 -3.11 -5.10
C GLY A 22 14.86 -3.99 -5.28
N THR A 23 13.65 -3.50 -5.03
CA THR A 23 12.42 -4.16 -5.53
C THR A 23 11.45 -3.12 -6.08
N GLN A 24 11.80 -2.50 -7.20
CA GLN A 24 10.82 -1.73 -7.99
C GLN A 24 10.15 -2.70 -8.97
N SER A 25 9.04 -3.31 -8.53
CA SER A 25 8.15 -4.05 -9.42
C SER A 25 7.61 -3.06 -10.46
N LYS A 26 8.06 -3.20 -11.70
CA LYS A 26 7.54 -2.45 -12.84
C LYS A 26 6.02 -2.68 -12.91
N SER A 27 5.23 -1.67 -12.55
CA SER A 27 3.78 -1.76 -12.73
C SER A 27 3.50 -1.70 -14.23
N ALA A 28 2.96 -2.78 -14.78
CA ALA A 28 2.38 -2.78 -16.11
C ALA A 28 1.03 -2.07 -15.99
N TYR A 29 1.04 -0.74 -16.11
CA TYR A 29 -0.19 0.04 -16.20
C TYR A 29 -0.93 -0.39 -17.48
N VAL A 30 -2.17 -0.83 -17.31
CA VAL A 30 -3.11 -1.11 -18.41
C VAL A 30 -4.19 -0.04 -18.32
N GLU A 31 -4.43 0.66 -19.43
CA GLU A 31 -5.49 1.66 -19.51
C GLU A 31 -6.87 0.99 -19.33
N PRO A 32 -7.73 1.49 -18.43
CA PRO A 32 -9.09 0.96 -18.29
C PRO A 32 -9.86 1.13 -19.59
N ALA A 33 -10.50 0.06 -20.09
CA ALA A 33 -11.44 0.17 -21.20
C ALA A 33 -12.51 1.23 -20.84
N ALA A 34 -12.85 2.10 -21.80
CA ALA A 34 -13.81 3.18 -21.61
C ALA A 34 -15.23 2.61 -21.33
N VAL A 35 -15.49 2.22 -20.09
CA VAL A 35 -16.83 1.93 -19.60
C VAL A 35 -17.50 3.28 -19.35
N GLY A 36 -18.66 3.49 -19.99
CA GLY A 36 -19.41 4.75 -19.95
C GLY A 36 -19.48 5.35 -18.54
N ALA A 37 -19.38 6.68 -18.49
CA ALA A 37 -19.21 7.48 -17.27
C ALA A 37 -19.99 6.91 -16.07
N PRO A 38 -19.29 6.46 -15.00
CA PRO A 38 -19.97 6.09 -13.79
C PRO A 38 -20.60 7.36 -13.21
N GLN A 39 -21.88 7.29 -12.85
CA GLN A 39 -22.55 8.27 -12.01
C GLN A 39 -21.94 8.19 -10.60
N SER A 40 -20.71 8.66 -10.46
CA SER A 40 -19.95 8.61 -9.22
C SER A 40 -20.45 9.71 -8.31
N ALA A 41 -21.57 9.45 -7.61
CA ALA A 41 -21.72 10.03 -6.28
C ALA A 41 -20.43 9.69 -5.51
N PRO A 42 -19.77 10.66 -4.86
CA PRO A 42 -18.55 10.36 -4.11
C PRO A 42 -18.93 9.34 -3.03
N LEU A 43 -18.56 8.07 -3.25
CA LEU A 43 -18.61 7.04 -2.23
C LEU A 43 -17.59 7.45 -1.17
N THR A 44 -18.05 8.23 -0.19
CA THR A 44 -17.20 8.67 0.92
C THR A 44 -16.76 7.41 1.65
N ARG A 45 -15.45 7.15 1.67
CA ARG A 45 -14.83 5.99 2.33
C ARG A 45 -14.98 6.09 3.86
N ASP A 46 -15.19 4.97 4.55
CA ASP A 46 -15.12 4.93 6.02
C ASP A 46 -13.65 4.97 6.47
N GLU A 47 -13.08 6.17 6.57
CA GLU A 47 -11.68 6.39 6.95
C GLU A 47 -11.33 5.81 8.33
N ILE A 48 -12.27 5.79 9.28
CA ILE A 48 -12.02 5.26 10.64
C ILE A 48 -11.86 3.75 10.57
N TYR A 49 -12.77 3.06 9.87
CA TYR A 49 -12.69 1.62 9.70
C TYR A 49 -11.41 1.22 8.94
N VAL A 50 -11.13 1.92 7.84
CA VAL A 50 -9.93 1.72 7.02
C VAL A 50 -8.66 1.85 7.85
N ALA A 51 -8.51 2.95 8.59
CA ALA A 51 -7.33 3.20 9.40
C ALA A 51 -7.13 2.12 10.47
N GLN A 52 -8.22 1.61 11.05
CA GLN A 52 -8.16 0.52 12.02
C GLN A 52 -7.66 -0.78 11.39
N VAL A 53 -8.19 -1.15 10.22
CA VAL A 53 -7.77 -2.38 9.51
C VAL A 53 -6.31 -2.27 9.06
N GLU A 54 -5.90 -1.15 8.50
CA GLU A 54 -4.50 -0.92 8.08
C GLU A 54 -3.52 -0.97 9.26
N ARG A 55 -3.92 -0.44 10.42
CA ARG A 55 -3.12 -0.55 11.65
C ARG A 55 -2.94 -2.01 12.07
N ILE A 56 -3.99 -2.82 11.99
CA ILE A 56 -3.93 -4.25 12.33
C ILE A 56 -3.04 -4.99 11.32
N ALA A 57 -3.23 -4.74 10.02
CA ALA A 57 -2.45 -5.37 8.96
C ALA A 57 -0.95 -5.07 9.11
N ARG A 58 -0.60 -3.80 9.38
CA ARG A 58 0.79 -3.39 9.62
C ARG A 58 1.41 -4.11 10.82
N ARG A 59 0.70 -4.20 11.95
CA ARG A 59 1.19 -4.92 13.15
C ARG A 59 1.41 -6.41 12.90
N ARG A 60 0.76 -6.98 11.89
CA ARG A 60 0.88 -8.40 11.53
C ARG A 60 1.79 -8.65 10.34
N GLY A 61 2.40 -7.61 9.76
CA GLY A 61 3.23 -7.74 8.55
C GLY A 61 2.43 -8.16 7.31
N ILE A 62 1.13 -7.87 7.26
CA ILE A 62 0.25 -8.25 6.14
C ILE A 62 0.21 -7.09 5.12
N GLY A 63 0.53 -7.40 3.86
CA GLY A 63 0.29 -6.49 2.74
C GLY A 63 -1.20 -6.44 2.41
N LEU A 64 -1.81 -5.27 2.53
CA LEU A 64 -3.24 -5.07 2.31
C LEU A 64 -3.48 -4.18 1.08
N VAL A 65 -4.40 -4.62 0.22
CA VAL A 65 -4.88 -3.86 -0.94
C VAL A 65 -6.39 -3.80 -0.90
N TRP A 66 -6.95 -2.59 -0.98
CA TRP A 66 -8.39 -2.37 -1.03
C TRP A 66 -8.87 -2.43 -2.48
N VAL A 67 -9.62 -3.47 -2.84
CA VAL A 67 -10.29 -3.57 -4.15
C VAL A 67 -11.66 -2.87 -4.15
N ASN A 68 -12.39 -2.95 -3.04
CA ASN A 68 -13.63 -2.23 -2.80
C ASN A 68 -13.65 -1.72 -1.35
N PRO A 69 -13.09 -0.54 -1.07
CA PRO A 69 -13.04 -0.02 0.29
C PRO A 69 -14.45 0.22 0.82
N PRO A 70 -14.69 -0.03 2.12
CA PRO A 70 -16.03 0.08 2.68
C PRO A 70 -16.52 1.53 2.61
N PRO A 71 -17.76 1.75 2.13
CA PRO A 71 -18.36 3.06 2.14
C PRO A 71 -18.65 3.49 3.58
N LYS A 72 -18.75 4.80 3.80
CA LYS A 72 -19.13 5.39 5.08
C LYS A 72 -20.45 4.77 5.57
N ARG A 73 -20.47 4.34 6.83
CA ARG A 73 -21.67 3.78 7.49
C ARG A 73 -22.86 4.72 7.28
N GLY A 74 -23.92 4.19 6.66
CA GLY A 74 -25.10 4.93 6.20
C GLY A 74 -25.32 4.89 4.68
N ALA A 75 -24.25 4.80 3.88
CA ALA A 75 -24.36 4.70 2.42
C ALA A 75 -24.60 3.25 1.93
N ALA A 76 -24.09 2.24 2.64
CA ALA A 76 -24.25 0.82 2.27
C ALA A 76 -25.69 0.28 2.38
N VAL A 77 -26.49 0.81 3.32
CA VAL A 77 -27.88 0.34 3.55
C VAL A 77 -28.79 0.66 2.36
N ALA A 78 -28.49 1.73 1.62
CA ALA A 78 -29.20 2.11 0.42
C ALA A 78 -28.91 1.21 -0.80
N GLN A 79 -27.81 0.45 -0.80
CA GLN A 79 -27.42 -0.42 -1.92
C GLN A 79 -27.82 -1.89 -1.73
N ALA A 80 -28.19 -2.30 -0.52
CA ALA A 80 -28.56 -3.68 -0.21
C ALA A 80 -30.09 -3.97 -0.30
N THR A 81 -30.88 -2.97 -0.74
CA THR A 81 -32.35 -3.04 -0.81
C THR A 81 -32.90 -3.07 -2.23
N HIS A 82 -32.11 -3.50 -3.22
CA HIS A 82 -32.53 -3.58 -4.63
C HIS A 82 -32.40 -4.99 -5.22
#